data_AF-A0A0H2MLU6-F1
#
_entry.id   AF-A0A0H2MLU6-F1
#
_cell.length_a   1.000
_cell.length_b   1.000
_cell.length_c   1.000
_cell.angle_alpha   90.00
_cell.angle_beta   90.00
_cell.angle_gamma   90.00
#
_symmetry.space_group_name_H-M   'P 1'
#
loop_
_entity.id
_entity.type
_entity.pdbx_description
1 polymer ?
#
loop_
_entity_poly.entity_id
_entity_poly.type
_entity_poly.pdbx_seq_one_letter_code
_entity_poly.pdbx_strand_id
1 'polypeptide(L)'
;MHTFSRMNLAAGAVLAALAIGGCSSHGNAVSRSARAEPPPTDCRAWVGTDRNQELPGYRLPQSNGRTVCVPLGVNAYRPPAGYAGSDYHVDEFTDVRLKERWRTCKADAACFARIDAQMQRWLPPNKARSTRSTGVVDLSGKIDPEGLVDLRQIRRPAFFAKAPYAEAIARADASTFVVEFTVPRDTFERIDLKMTDPVKLRGWYIEGRGVDDGKGGRMRALVIMAPGGGGQLTAIQHPDEKPYRVDPATGRTVDVKFPNATTETMGQRWWRENLDALNQAGFDVLAYDRRGEGISGGFSDTHTLEQGEDVFRVLAQFDTGNGLRLLMPDGRVLEGSEAAGKLLGGMKSTRIPILLGGYSRGSMSTAWAMARNFSGACSYDMPVPECLPPKGLSNIKGAILLSSFASGAGYLPASPDLADRNLFLGGMAADHHILFYPNSAPLAGMHKWPAAFFGKGLWDRAETLQGTVAAYDRIPGAREIVVARAPHSIETWPDSDRQYLRERMVAFAKVAITGGTTVPGAKPWSNLKELVATTPDSWEPSSRPKE
;
A
#
# COMPACT_ATOMS: atom_id res chain seq x y z
N MET A 1 54.45 -14.68 56.42
CA MET A 1 54.69 -16.07 56.86
C MET A 1 53.99 -16.99 55.87
N HIS A 2 54.77 -17.79 55.14
CA HIS A 2 54.32 -18.80 54.20
C HIS A 2 53.73 -20.01 54.92
N THR A 3 52.68 -20.60 54.33
CA THR A 3 52.52 -22.07 54.27
C THR A 3 51.76 -22.45 53.01
N PHE A 4 52.44 -23.20 52.15
CA PHE A 4 51.92 -24.01 51.05
C PHE A 4 51.40 -25.36 51.59
N SER A 5 50.34 -25.94 51.01
CA SER A 5 50.42 -27.17 50.19
C SER A 5 49.06 -27.83 49.86
N ARG A 6 48.86 -28.01 48.55
CA ARG A 6 48.48 -29.22 47.78
C ARG A 6 47.15 -29.97 48.04
N MET A 7 46.27 -29.81 47.04
CA MET A 7 45.67 -30.83 46.14
C MET A 7 45.30 -32.22 46.71
N ASN A 8 44.03 -32.60 46.52
CA ASN A 8 43.68 -33.79 45.75
C ASN A 8 42.26 -33.75 45.17
N LEU A 9 42.15 -34.37 43.99
CA LEU A 9 41.01 -34.43 43.09
C LEU A 9 39.84 -35.28 43.63
N ALA A 10 38.62 -34.88 43.29
CA ALA A 10 37.54 -35.83 43.00
C ALA A 10 36.62 -35.23 41.92
N ALA A 11 36.56 -35.94 40.79
CA ALA A 11 35.73 -35.63 39.65
C ALA A 11 34.24 -35.87 39.97
N GLY A 12 33.39 -34.93 39.57
CA GLY A 12 31.94 -35.06 39.60
C GLY A 12 31.36 -34.28 38.44
N ALA A 13 31.17 -34.96 37.31
CA ALA A 13 30.48 -34.41 36.15
C ALA A 13 28.99 -34.25 36.47
N VAL A 14 28.49 -33.01 36.51
CA VAL A 14 27.05 -32.72 36.47
C VAL A 14 26.77 -31.96 35.19
N LEU A 15 26.25 -32.69 34.21
CA LEU A 15 25.51 -32.15 33.08
C LEU A 15 24.22 -31.54 33.63
N ALA A 16 24.15 -30.20 33.69
CA ALA A 16 22.89 -29.48 33.86
C ALA A 16 22.60 -28.72 32.56
N ALA A 17 21.57 -29.17 31.86
CA ALA A 17 21.09 -28.63 30.60
C ALA A 17 20.70 -27.15 30.76
N LEU A 18 21.40 -26.27 30.06
CA LEU A 18 20.96 -24.91 29.79
C LEU A 18 19.84 -24.97 28.75
N ALA A 19 18.59 -25.03 29.24
CA ALA A 19 17.43 -24.76 28.42
C ALA A 19 17.48 -23.28 27.99
N ILE A 20 17.79 -23.06 26.71
CA ILE A 20 17.61 -21.79 26.02
C ILE A 20 16.09 -21.54 25.96
N GLY A 21 15.57 -20.85 26.98
CA GLY A 21 14.21 -20.34 26.98
C GLY A 21 14.07 -19.27 25.90
N GLY A 22 13.58 -19.66 24.72
CA GLY A 22 13.12 -18.73 23.72
C GLY A 22 11.98 -17.90 24.31
N CYS A 23 12.19 -16.59 24.44
CA CYS A 23 11.15 -15.63 24.78
C CYS A 23 10.16 -15.51 23.61
N SER A 24 9.27 -16.48 23.49
CA SER A 24 8.03 -16.38 22.72
C SER A 24 7.00 -15.62 23.55
N SER A 25 7.25 -14.33 23.83
CA SER A 25 6.20 -13.46 24.38
C SER A 25 5.28 -13.02 23.25
N HIS A 26 4.43 -13.93 22.78
CA HIS A 26 3.21 -13.57 22.07
C HIS A 26 2.28 -12.92 23.10
N GLY A 27 2.36 -11.60 23.21
CA GLY A 27 1.40 -10.83 23.99
C GLY A 27 -0.01 -11.18 23.51
N ASN A 28 -0.86 -11.59 24.45
CA ASN A 28 -2.25 -11.97 24.26
C ASN A 28 -2.91 -11.11 23.19
N ALA A 29 -3.11 -11.67 22.00
CA ALA A 29 -3.98 -11.10 21.01
C ALA A 29 -5.38 -11.04 21.65
N VAL A 30 -5.84 -9.83 21.96
CA VAL A 30 -7.21 -9.63 22.38
C VAL A 30 -8.07 -10.11 21.21
N SER A 31 -8.73 -11.25 21.41
CA SER A 31 -9.80 -11.73 20.54
C SER A 31 -10.93 -10.71 20.62
N ARG A 32 -10.84 -9.66 19.79
CA ARG A 32 -12.04 -8.94 19.39
C ARG A 32 -12.79 -9.93 18.51
N SER A 33 -13.89 -10.46 19.07
CA SER A 33 -14.84 -11.34 18.41
C SER A 33 -14.85 -11.08 16.92
N ALA A 34 -14.38 -12.07 16.14
CA ALA A 34 -14.59 -12.06 14.70
C ALA A 34 -16.08 -11.76 14.48
N ARG A 35 -16.39 -10.77 13.63
CA ARG A 35 -17.77 -10.49 13.24
C ARG A 35 -18.41 -11.80 12.78
N ALA A 36 -19.71 -11.95 13.03
CA ALA A 36 -20.46 -13.12 12.57
C ALA A 36 -20.19 -13.40 11.09
N GLU A 37 -20.23 -14.68 10.72
CA GLU A 37 -19.99 -15.10 9.34
C GLU A 37 -20.88 -14.27 8.39
N PRO A 38 -20.33 -13.77 7.27
CA PRO A 38 -21.11 -13.01 6.31
C PRO A 38 -22.35 -13.78 5.84
N PRO A 39 -23.51 -13.12 5.70
CA PRO A 39 -24.70 -13.77 5.15
C PRO A 39 -24.39 -14.42 3.79
N PRO A 40 -24.96 -15.59 3.48
CA PRO A 40 -24.80 -16.22 2.17
C PRO A 40 -25.26 -15.30 1.04
N THR A 41 -24.51 -15.29 -0.07
CA THR A 41 -24.91 -14.60 -1.31
C THR A 41 -26.15 -15.25 -1.92
N ASP A 42 -27.06 -14.46 -2.49
CA ASP A 42 -28.40 -14.88 -2.95
C ASP A 42 -28.67 -14.60 -4.45
N CYS A 43 -27.64 -14.20 -5.20
CA CYS A 43 -27.68 -14.01 -6.64
C CYS A 43 -26.29 -14.12 -7.29
N ARG A 44 -26.26 -14.02 -8.63
CA ARG A 44 -25.04 -13.91 -9.43
C ARG A 44 -25.21 -12.81 -10.48
N ALA A 45 -24.12 -12.14 -10.83
CA ALA A 45 -24.08 -11.13 -11.88
C ALA A 45 -22.72 -11.12 -12.58
N TRP A 46 -22.72 -10.76 -13.86
CA TRP A 46 -21.50 -10.53 -14.63
C TRP A 46 -20.78 -9.28 -14.16
N VAL A 47 -19.45 -9.37 -14.04
CA VAL A 47 -18.56 -8.21 -13.91
C VAL A 47 -17.57 -8.18 -15.07
N GLY A 48 -17.39 -7.00 -15.65
CA GLY A 48 -16.53 -6.75 -16.80
C GLY A 48 -15.07 -6.56 -16.39
N THR A 49 -14.60 -5.31 -16.40
CA THR A 49 -13.21 -4.94 -16.16
C THR A 49 -12.60 -5.64 -14.93
N ASP A 50 -11.31 -5.99 -15.03
CA ASP A 50 -10.51 -6.73 -14.04
C ASP A 50 -10.86 -8.23 -13.87
N ARG A 51 -12.08 -8.67 -14.26
CA ARG A 51 -12.59 -10.03 -13.93
C ARG A 51 -13.15 -10.83 -15.10
N ASN A 52 -13.96 -10.23 -15.97
CA ASN A 52 -14.65 -10.87 -17.10
C ASN A 52 -15.31 -12.22 -16.73
N GLN A 53 -16.08 -12.24 -15.66
CA GLN A 53 -16.75 -13.45 -15.17
C GLN A 53 -18.01 -13.14 -14.36
N GLU A 54 -18.86 -14.14 -14.17
CA GLU A 54 -19.94 -14.05 -13.19
C GLU A 54 -19.42 -14.23 -11.76
N LEU A 55 -19.85 -13.35 -10.87
CA LEU A 55 -19.56 -13.40 -9.44
C LEU A 55 -20.85 -13.58 -8.63
N PRO A 56 -20.77 -14.24 -7.45
CA PRO A 56 -21.86 -14.22 -6.50
C PRO A 56 -22.11 -12.80 -5.96
N GLY A 57 -23.31 -12.54 -5.45
CA GLY A 57 -23.73 -11.22 -5.02
C GLY A 57 -24.87 -11.22 -4.01
N TYR A 58 -25.31 -10.00 -3.65
CA TYR A 58 -26.51 -9.78 -2.87
C TYR A 58 -27.58 -9.08 -3.70
N ARG A 59 -28.84 -9.53 -3.59
CA ARG A 59 -30.01 -8.81 -4.09
C ARG A 59 -30.26 -7.61 -3.19
N LEU A 60 -30.14 -6.42 -3.77
CA LEU A 60 -30.29 -5.16 -3.07
C LEU A 60 -31.32 -4.26 -3.78
N PRO A 61 -32.16 -3.54 -3.02
CA PRO A 61 -33.03 -2.53 -3.59
C PRO A 61 -32.19 -1.38 -4.18
N GLN A 62 -32.74 -0.73 -5.19
CA GLN A 62 -32.22 0.48 -5.82
C GLN A 62 -33.12 1.66 -5.47
N SER A 63 -32.61 2.87 -5.63
CA SER A 63 -33.35 4.13 -5.49
C SER A 63 -34.59 4.23 -6.40
N ASN A 64 -34.57 3.55 -7.54
CA ASN A 64 -35.70 3.47 -8.48
C ASN A 64 -36.73 2.37 -8.14
N GLY A 65 -36.62 1.71 -6.98
CA GLY A 65 -37.53 0.65 -6.53
C GLY A 65 -37.26 -0.74 -7.12
N ARG A 66 -36.34 -0.88 -8.11
CA ARG A 66 -35.94 -2.20 -8.62
C ARG A 66 -35.02 -2.90 -7.61
N THR A 67 -34.98 -4.23 -7.66
CA THR A 67 -33.96 -5.03 -6.98
C THR A 67 -32.95 -5.53 -7.99
N VAL A 68 -31.66 -5.38 -7.71
CA VAL A 68 -30.57 -5.84 -8.59
C VAL A 68 -29.60 -6.74 -7.83
N CYS A 69 -28.91 -7.61 -8.57
CA CYS A 69 -27.82 -8.38 -8.00
C CYS A 69 -26.55 -7.53 -7.97
N VAL A 70 -26.00 -7.27 -6.78
CA VAL A 70 -24.73 -6.55 -6.60
C VAL A 70 -23.61 -7.56 -6.32
N PRO A 71 -22.70 -7.82 -7.30
CA PRO A 71 -21.66 -8.82 -7.17
C PRO A 71 -20.53 -8.39 -6.24
N LEU A 72 -19.87 -9.36 -5.62
CA LEU A 72 -18.67 -9.15 -4.81
C LEU A 72 -17.68 -10.33 -4.92
N GLY A 73 -16.40 -10.05 -4.68
CA GLY A 73 -15.38 -11.08 -4.51
C GLY A 73 -15.54 -11.80 -3.16
N VAL A 74 -15.49 -13.14 -3.18
CA VAL A 74 -15.59 -14.00 -1.97
C VAL A 74 -14.25 -14.62 -1.62
N ASN A 75 -14.03 -14.94 -0.34
CA ASN A 75 -12.78 -15.52 0.16
C ASN A 75 -12.49 -16.88 -0.47
N ALA A 76 -11.24 -17.07 -0.92
CA ALA A 76 -10.70 -18.36 -1.31
C ALA A 76 -10.47 -19.28 -0.10
N TYR A 77 -9.95 -18.71 0.99
CA TYR A 77 -9.59 -19.46 2.18
C TYR A 77 -10.65 -19.27 3.27
N ARG A 78 -11.13 -20.37 3.84
CA ARG A 78 -12.04 -20.37 4.98
C ARG A 78 -11.42 -21.20 6.12
N PRO A 79 -11.69 -20.85 7.38
CA PRO A 79 -11.29 -21.69 8.49
C PRO A 79 -11.89 -23.09 8.31
N PRO A 80 -11.10 -24.18 8.47
CA PRO A 80 -11.65 -25.53 8.46
C PRO A 80 -12.62 -25.72 9.64
N ALA A 81 -13.55 -26.66 9.50
CA ALA A 81 -14.48 -26.99 10.57
C ALA A 81 -13.71 -27.40 11.84
N GLY A 82 -14.04 -26.78 12.98
CA GLY A 82 -13.37 -27.04 14.24
C GLY A 82 -11.94 -26.48 14.35
N TYR A 83 -11.57 -25.50 13.52
CA TYR A 83 -10.27 -24.83 13.63
C TYR A 83 -10.03 -24.32 15.07
N ALA A 84 -8.99 -24.84 15.71
CA ALA A 84 -8.71 -24.62 17.13
C ALA A 84 -7.80 -23.40 17.40
N GLY A 85 -7.21 -22.80 16.37
CA GLY A 85 -6.39 -21.59 16.52
C GLY A 85 -7.23 -20.35 16.80
N SER A 86 -6.57 -19.26 17.21
CA SER A 86 -7.24 -18.03 17.60
C SER A 86 -7.80 -17.26 16.39
N ASP A 87 -7.07 -17.23 15.29
CA ASP A 87 -7.41 -16.46 14.11
C ASP A 87 -6.80 -17.12 12.87
N TYR A 88 -7.60 -17.92 12.16
CA TYR A 88 -7.16 -18.67 11.00
C TYR A 88 -6.40 -17.82 9.97
N HIS A 89 -6.88 -16.61 9.68
CA HIS A 89 -6.28 -15.77 8.66
C HIS A 89 -4.96 -15.13 9.13
N VAL A 90 -4.71 -15.08 10.43
CA VAL A 90 -3.43 -14.65 11.00
C VAL A 90 -2.47 -15.82 11.15
N ASP A 91 -2.92 -16.89 11.81
CA ASP A 91 -2.11 -18.03 12.21
C ASP A 91 -1.59 -18.83 11.00
N GLU A 92 -2.44 -19.04 9.99
CA GLU A 92 -2.12 -19.90 8.83
C GLU A 92 -1.46 -19.13 7.67
N PHE A 93 -1.28 -17.81 7.78
CA PHE A 93 -0.69 -16.99 6.72
C PHE A 93 0.50 -16.17 7.21
N THR A 94 1.16 -16.65 8.26
CA THR A 94 2.45 -16.13 8.74
C THR A 94 3.56 -16.34 7.71
N ASP A 95 4.62 -15.55 7.81
CA ASP A 95 5.83 -15.68 6.98
C ASP A 95 6.36 -17.12 6.97
N VAL A 96 6.51 -17.72 8.16
CA VAL A 96 7.03 -19.08 8.33
C VAL A 96 6.16 -20.11 7.60
N ARG A 97 4.83 -20.03 7.76
CA ARG A 97 3.89 -20.95 7.08
C ARG A 97 3.94 -20.79 5.57
N LEU A 98 4.04 -19.57 5.06
CA LEU A 98 4.13 -19.30 3.62
C LEU A 98 5.43 -19.84 3.02
N LYS A 99 6.57 -19.62 3.70
CA LYS A 99 7.87 -20.19 3.29
C LYS A 99 7.87 -21.72 3.37
N GLU A 100 7.20 -22.32 4.35
CA GLU A 100 7.07 -23.78 4.45
C GLU A 100 6.22 -24.37 3.33
N ARG A 101 5.11 -23.72 2.96
CA ARG A 101 4.31 -24.10 1.79
C ARG A 101 5.14 -24.04 0.51
N TRP A 102 5.99 -23.02 0.37
CA TRP A 102 6.93 -22.93 -0.74
C TRP A 102 7.93 -24.08 -0.75
N ARG A 103 8.59 -24.40 0.39
CA ARG A 103 9.52 -25.54 0.47
C ARG A 103 8.88 -26.86 0.07
N THR A 104 7.64 -27.09 0.49
CA THR A 104 6.87 -28.26 0.08
C THR A 104 6.61 -28.28 -1.43
N CYS A 105 6.17 -27.15 -2.00
CA CYS A 105 5.97 -27.02 -3.45
C CYS A 105 7.27 -27.21 -4.23
N LYS A 106 8.40 -26.73 -3.72
CA LYS A 106 9.72 -26.84 -4.35
C LYS A 106 10.20 -28.29 -4.47
N ALA A 107 9.76 -29.18 -3.57
CA ALA A 107 10.04 -30.61 -3.63
C ALA A 107 9.20 -31.37 -4.68
N ASP A 108 8.12 -30.76 -5.18
CA ASP A 108 7.28 -31.29 -6.26
C ASP A 108 7.66 -30.61 -7.59
N ALA A 109 8.11 -31.39 -8.58
CA ALA A 109 8.61 -30.85 -9.84
C ALA A 109 7.56 -30.05 -10.63
N ALA A 110 6.29 -30.45 -10.60
CA ALA A 110 5.22 -29.77 -11.32
C ALA A 110 4.81 -28.47 -10.61
N CYS A 111 4.75 -28.49 -9.28
CA CYS A 111 4.49 -27.29 -8.48
C CYS A 111 5.62 -26.28 -8.63
N PHE A 112 6.87 -26.72 -8.45
CA PHE A 112 8.05 -25.87 -8.61
C PHE A 112 8.08 -25.20 -9.98
N ALA A 113 7.95 -25.97 -11.07
CA ALA A 113 7.98 -25.41 -12.43
C ALA A 113 6.89 -24.35 -12.66
N ARG A 114 5.68 -24.57 -12.13
CA ARG A 114 4.56 -23.61 -12.26
C ARG A 114 4.81 -22.30 -11.53
N ILE A 115 5.33 -22.37 -10.31
CA ILE A 115 5.54 -21.18 -9.47
C ILE A 115 6.83 -20.46 -9.86
N ASP A 116 7.92 -21.18 -10.14
CA ASP A 116 9.17 -20.59 -10.61
C ASP A 116 8.95 -19.82 -11.92
N ALA A 117 8.21 -20.39 -12.89
CA ALA A 117 7.84 -19.68 -14.11
C ALA A 117 7.03 -18.38 -13.87
N GLN A 118 6.35 -18.25 -12.73
CA GLN A 118 5.72 -16.99 -12.32
C GLN A 118 6.73 -16.05 -11.66
N MET A 119 7.61 -16.54 -10.79
CA MET A 119 8.66 -15.74 -10.12
C MET A 119 9.67 -15.16 -11.12
N GLN A 120 10.16 -15.96 -12.07
CA GLN A 120 11.14 -15.53 -13.08
C GLN A 120 10.66 -14.36 -13.95
N ARG A 121 9.35 -14.09 -14.02
CA ARG A 121 8.80 -12.91 -14.71
C ARG A 121 9.13 -11.59 -14.02
N TRP A 122 9.57 -11.64 -12.76
CA TRP A 122 9.86 -10.48 -11.91
C TRP A 122 11.34 -10.36 -11.56
N LEU A 123 12.15 -11.33 -11.94
CA LEU A 123 13.58 -11.43 -11.65
C LEU A 123 14.39 -11.09 -12.92
N PRO A 124 15.68 -10.71 -12.81
CA PRO A 124 16.55 -10.54 -13.96
C PRO A 124 16.58 -11.77 -14.88
N PRO A 125 16.73 -11.60 -16.21
CA PRO A 125 16.89 -10.33 -16.94
C PRO A 125 15.56 -9.61 -17.18
N ASN A 126 14.43 -10.16 -16.70
CA ASN A 126 13.12 -9.55 -16.83
C ASN A 126 12.99 -8.36 -15.87
N LYS A 127 13.71 -7.28 -16.19
CA LYS A 127 13.50 -5.92 -15.67
C LYS A 127 12.09 -5.38 -16.04
N ALA A 128 11.26 -6.20 -16.67
CA ALA A 128 10.07 -5.90 -17.47
C ALA A 128 8.89 -5.29 -16.69
N ARG A 129 9.06 -4.94 -15.41
CA ARG A 129 8.16 -4.04 -14.67
C ARG A 129 8.84 -2.77 -14.15
N SER A 130 10.01 -2.39 -14.67
CA SER A 130 10.38 -0.98 -14.76
C SER A 130 9.36 -0.32 -15.70
N THR A 131 8.15 -0.09 -15.19
CA THR A 131 7.00 0.50 -15.88
C THR A 131 7.22 1.97 -16.19
N ARG A 132 8.42 2.49 -15.89
CA ARG A 132 8.94 3.81 -16.21
C ARG A 132 8.53 4.21 -17.63
N SER A 133 7.54 5.08 -17.69
CA SER A 133 6.97 5.61 -18.92
C SER A 133 6.89 7.14 -18.89
N THR A 134 7.18 7.76 -17.74
CA THR A 134 7.43 9.20 -17.66
C THR A 134 8.48 9.58 -18.71
N GLY A 135 8.12 10.51 -19.59
CA GLY A 135 9.02 10.98 -20.64
C GLY A 135 8.90 10.22 -21.96
N VAL A 136 7.99 9.24 -22.09
CA VAL A 136 7.82 8.46 -23.34
C VAL A 136 6.97 9.20 -24.36
N VAL A 137 5.92 9.92 -23.93
CA VAL A 137 5.03 10.67 -24.82
C VAL A 137 5.52 12.11 -25.01
N ASP A 138 5.94 12.77 -23.93
CA ASP A 138 6.52 14.11 -23.95
C ASP A 138 7.89 14.05 -23.27
N LEU A 139 8.97 14.44 -23.94
CA LEU A 139 10.32 14.35 -23.38
C LEU A 139 10.56 15.26 -22.16
N SER A 140 9.73 16.28 -21.95
CA SER A 140 9.77 17.09 -20.73
C SER A 140 9.60 16.16 -19.53
N GLY A 141 10.44 16.23 -18.49
CA GLY A 141 10.35 15.27 -17.38
C GLY A 141 11.10 13.96 -17.56
N LYS A 142 11.59 13.64 -18.76
CA LYS A 142 12.42 12.46 -18.98
C LYS A 142 13.78 12.66 -18.32
N ILE A 143 14.14 11.72 -17.44
CA ILE A 143 15.43 11.70 -16.74
C ILE A 143 16.00 10.28 -16.75
N ASP A 144 17.29 10.13 -16.46
CA ASP A 144 17.86 8.84 -16.07
C ASP A 144 17.63 8.63 -14.56
N PRO A 145 16.77 7.69 -14.15
CA PRO A 145 16.45 7.46 -12.74
C PRO A 145 17.65 6.94 -11.91
N GLU A 146 18.61 6.26 -12.54
CA GLU A 146 19.82 5.77 -11.87
C GLU A 146 20.99 6.78 -11.94
N GLY A 147 20.87 7.79 -12.81
CA GLY A 147 21.91 8.77 -13.05
C GLY A 147 21.91 9.98 -12.11
N LEU A 148 22.84 10.90 -12.38
CA LEU A 148 22.86 12.22 -11.78
C LEU A 148 21.77 13.08 -12.44
N VAL A 149 20.81 13.55 -11.63
CA VAL A 149 19.62 14.28 -12.10
C VAL A 149 19.67 15.73 -11.66
N ASP A 150 19.42 16.64 -12.60
CA ASP A 150 19.00 18.02 -12.29
C ASP A 150 17.52 18.01 -11.95
N LEU A 151 17.18 18.36 -10.71
CA LEU A 151 15.80 18.35 -10.23
C LEU A 151 14.88 19.30 -11.03
N ARG A 152 15.44 20.28 -11.75
CA ARG A 152 14.66 21.17 -12.64
C ARG A 152 14.09 20.47 -13.86
N GLN A 153 14.62 19.32 -14.23
CA GLN A 153 14.12 18.53 -15.36
C GLN A 153 12.82 17.80 -15.02
N ILE A 154 12.54 17.58 -13.73
CA ILE A 154 11.35 16.85 -13.27
C ILE A 154 10.12 17.75 -13.44
N ARG A 155 9.06 17.21 -14.08
CA ARG A 155 7.78 17.92 -14.22
C ARG A 155 7.28 18.33 -12.85
N ARG A 156 6.91 19.60 -12.71
CA ARG A 156 6.21 20.15 -11.54
C ARG A 156 4.69 20.20 -11.80
N PRO A 157 3.84 20.42 -10.79
CA PRO A 157 2.40 20.50 -10.98
C PRO A 157 1.96 21.46 -12.10
N ALA A 158 2.63 22.60 -12.30
CA ALA A 158 2.30 23.56 -13.37
C ALA A 158 2.31 22.94 -14.78
N PHE A 159 3.09 21.88 -15.01
CA PHE A 159 3.09 21.17 -16.29
C PHE A 159 1.67 20.68 -16.67
N PHE A 160 0.88 20.24 -15.68
CA PHE A 160 -0.44 19.65 -15.90
C PHE A 160 -1.56 20.68 -16.09
N ALA A 161 -1.26 21.99 -16.01
CA ALA A 161 -2.21 23.04 -16.42
C ALA A 161 -2.40 23.10 -17.95
N LYS A 162 -1.42 22.59 -18.72
CA LYS A 162 -1.44 22.64 -20.18
C LYS A 162 -2.64 21.87 -20.74
N ALA A 163 -3.20 22.36 -21.84
CA ALA A 163 -4.13 21.57 -22.65
C ALA A 163 -3.40 20.33 -23.21
N PRO A 164 -4.04 19.16 -23.27
CA PRO A 164 -5.43 18.88 -22.90
C PRO A 164 -5.62 18.48 -21.42
N TYR A 165 -4.56 18.39 -20.62
CA TYR A 165 -4.60 17.81 -19.27
C TYR A 165 -5.49 18.60 -18.29
N ALA A 166 -5.29 19.93 -18.24
CA ALA A 166 -6.07 20.86 -17.41
C ALA A 166 -6.32 20.37 -15.96
N GLU A 167 -5.29 19.78 -15.33
CA GLU A 167 -5.43 19.17 -14.02
C GLU A 167 -5.35 20.21 -12.89
N ALA A 168 -6.26 20.08 -11.93
CA ALA A 168 -6.43 21.01 -10.82
C ALA A 168 -5.19 21.11 -9.90
N ILE A 169 -4.38 20.05 -9.82
CA ILE A 169 -3.12 20.00 -9.04
C ILE A 169 -2.15 21.13 -9.42
N ALA A 170 -2.23 21.65 -10.64
CA ALA A 170 -1.32 22.69 -11.13
C ALA A 170 -1.35 23.97 -10.30
N ARG A 171 -2.45 24.27 -9.61
CA ARG A 171 -2.54 25.43 -8.70
C ARG A 171 -1.63 25.34 -7.48
N ALA A 172 -1.13 24.15 -7.15
CA ALA A 172 -0.24 23.93 -6.03
C ALA A 172 1.25 24.16 -6.37
N ASP A 173 1.57 24.49 -7.63
CA ASP A 173 2.96 24.59 -8.11
C ASP A 173 3.81 25.58 -7.30
N ALA A 174 3.24 26.73 -6.95
CA ALA A 174 3.92 27.80 -6.21
C ALA A 174 4.30 27.40 -4.76
N SER A 175 3.71 26.34 -4.21
CA SER A 175 4.05 25.79 -2.90
C SER A 175 4.68 24.39 -3.00
N THR A 176 5.09 23.98 -4.20
CA THR A 176 5.67 22.65 -4.45
C THR A 176 7.19 22.68 -4.46
N PHE A 177 7.78 21.68 -3.83
CA PHE A 177 9.19 21.36 -3.86
C PHE A 177 9.38 20.06 -4.64
N VAL A 178 10.38 19.99 -5.51
CA VAL A 178 10.82 18.69 -6.04
C VAL A 178 11.82 18.13 -5.04
N VAL A 179 11.57 16.92 -4.57
CA VAL A 179 12.38 16.26 -3.53
C VAL A 179 13.17 15.10 -4.13
N GLU A 180 14.41 14.92 -3.67
CA GLU A 180 15.20 13.72 -3.90
C GLU A 180 15.78 13.24 -2.57
N PHE A 181 15.55 11.97 -2.26
CA PHE A 181 16.05 11.28 -1.07
C PHE A 181 17.07 10.23 -1.45
N THR A 182 18.04 9.98 -0.58
CA THR A 182 19.05 8.94 -0.78
C THR A 182 18.81 7.78 0.18
N VAL A 183 18.56 6.59 -0.34
CA VAL A 183 18.25 5.39 0.46
C VAL A 183 19.18 4.23 0.07
N PRO A 184 19.45 3.26 0.94
CA PRO A 184 20.24 2.09 0.56
C PRO A 184 19.48 1.25 -0.48
N ARG A 185 20.18 0.43 -1.26
CA ARG A 185 19.60 -0.65 -2.08
C ARG A 185 18.79 -1.60 -1.19
N ASP A 186 17.72 -2.16 -1.76
CA ASP A 186 16.92 -3.15 -1.03
C ASP A 186 17.69 -4.47 -0.84
N THR A 187 17.13 -5.38 -0.05
CA THR A 187 17.82 -6.64 0.29
C THR A 187 18.11 -7.51 -0.94
N PHE A 188 17.18 -7.60 -1.90
CA PHE A 188 17.40 -8.35 -3.14
C PHE A 188 18.50 -7.72 -3.99
N GLU A 189 18.46 -6.40 -4.18
CA GLU A 189 19.49 -5.68 -4.91
C GLU A 189 20.88 -5.87 -4.26
N ARG A 190 20.96 -5.81 -2.94
CA ARG A 190 22.22 -5.94 -2.20
C ARG A 190 22.74 -7.38 -2.17
N ILE A 191 21.87 -8.35 -1.88
CA ILE A 191 22.27 -9.75 -1.65
C ILE A 191 22.34 -10.51 -2.96
N ASP A 192 21.30 -10.47 -3.78
CA ASP A 192 21.19 -11.29 -4.99
C ASP A 192 21.87 -10.61 -6.19
N LEU A 193 21.70 -9.29 -6.34
CA LEU A 193 22.29 -8.53 -7.47
C LEU A 193 23.66 -7.91 -7.16
N LYS A 194 24.12 -7.97 -5.91
CA LYS A 194 25.41 -7.43 -5.45
C LYS A 194 25.59 -5.93 -5.71
N MET A 195 24.48 -5.17 -5.73
CA MET A 195 24.50 -3.72 -5.90
C MET A 195 24.80 -3.03 -4.56
N THR A 196 25.73 -2.07 -4.57
CA THR A 196 26.25 -1.44 -3.33
C THR A 196 26.11 0.08 -3.29
N ASP A 197 25.78 0.70 -4.41
CA ASP A 197 25.52 2.13 -4.53
C ASP A 197 24.14 2.49 -3.95
N PRO A 198 23.90 3.72 -3.48
CA PRO A 198 22.59 4.11 -2.99
C PRO A 198 21.58 4.35 -4.13
N VAL A 199 20.29 4.30 -3.78
CA VAL A 199 19.16 4.62 -4.65
C VAL A 199 18.66 6.03 -4.38
N LYS A 200 18.15 6.70 -5.42
CA LYS A 200 17.49 8.01 -5.31
C LYS A 200 15.97 7.86 -5.45
N LEU A 201 15.21 8.34 -4.46
CA LEU A 201 13.75 8.41 -4.51
C LEU A 201 13.32 9.85 -4.79
N ARG A 202 12.42 10.06 -5.76
CA ARG A 202 12.09 11.41 -6.23
C ARG A 202 10.59 11.64 -6.32
N GLY A 203 10.18 12.89 -6.09
CA GLY A 203 8.77 13.25 -6.10
C GLY A 203 8.51 14.70 -5.81
N TRP A 204 7.31 14.96 -5.29
CA TRP A 204 6.87 16.27 -4.84
C TRP A 204 6.59 16.27 -3.34
N TYR A 205 7.01 17.35 -2.71
CA TYR A 205 6.44 17.81 -1.45
C TYR A 205 5.63 19.07 -1.74
N ILE A 206 4.34 19.04 -1.41
CA ILE A 206 3.42 20.15 -1.63
C ILE A 206 3.08 20.74 -0.27
N GLU A 207 3.54 21.97 -0.02
CA GLU A 207 3.26 22.64 1.24
C GLU A 207 1.76 23.04 1.30
N GLY A 208 1.10 22.61 2.36
CA GLY A 208 -0.29 22.99 2.66
C GLY A 208 -0.42 24.31 3.42
N ARG A 209 -1.65 24.74 3.69
CA ARG A 209 -1.94 25.99 4.42
C ARG A 209 -2.28 25.79 5.91
N GLY A 210 -2.00 24.60 6.45
CA GLY A 210 -2.43 24.17 7.77
C GLY A 210 -3.87 23.65 7.76
N VAL A 211 -4.11 22.58 8.51
CA VAL A 211 -5.42 21.93 8.69
C VAL A 211 -6.10 22.51 9.91
N ASP A 212 -7.43 22.65 9.88
CA ASP A 212 -8.23 23.01 11.05
C ASP A 212 -7.95 22.04 12.22
N ASP A 213 -7.60 22.59 13.38
CA ASP A 213 -7.25 21.81 14.57
C ASP A 213 -8.47 21.42 15.43
N GLY A 214 -9.68 21.83 15.02
CA GLY A 214 -10.94 21.62 15.75
C GLY A 214 -11.10 22.52 16.98
N LYS A 215 -10.18 23.47 17.19
CA LYS A 215 -10.14 24.41 18.32
C LYS A 215 -10.15 25.87 17.86
N GLY A 216 -10.47 26.12 16.59
CA GLY A 216 -10.46 27.45 15.98
C GLY A 216 -9.09 27.91 15.47
N GLY A 217 -8.09 27.03 15.51
CA GLY A 217 -6.75 27.27 14.98
C GLY A 217 -6.43 26.44 13.74
N ARG A 218 -5.17 26.52 13.30
CA ARG A 218 -4.62 25.64 12.25
C ARG A 218 -3.37 24.96 12.75
N MET A 219 -3.21 23.70 12.36
CA MET A 219 -2.01 22.91 12.62
C MET A 219 -1.35 22.40 11.33
N ARG A 220 -0.02 22.32 11.36
CA ARG A 220 0.77 21.66 10.32
C ARG A 220 0.55 20.15 10.46
N ALA A 221 0.26 19.46 9.37
CA ALA A 221 0.12 18.00 9.32
C ALA A 221 0.55 17.48 7.95
N LEU A 222 1.15 16.29 7.92
CA LEU A 222 1.68 15.66 6.71
C LEU A 222 0.88 14.43 6.33
N VAL A 223 0.59 14.26 5.04
CA VAL A 223 0.17 12.99 4.45
C VAL A 223 1.26 12.51 3.49
N ILE A 224 1.75 11.29 3.71
CA ILE A 224 2.67 10.61 2.78
C ILE A 224 1.85 9.64 1.95
N MET A 225 1.79 9.83 0.64
CA MET A 225 0.97 9.05 -0.29
C MET A 225 1.84 8.26 -1.26
N ALA A 226 1.79 6.93 -1.17
CA ALA A 226 2.50 6.01 -2.06
C ALA A 226 1.61 5.54 -3.23
N PRO A 227 2.06 5.67 -4.49
CA PRO A 227 1.27 5.26 -5.65
C PRO A 227 1.17 3.74 -5.78
N GLY A 228 0.23 3.28 -6.62
CA GLY A 228 0.05 1.87 -6.96
C GLY A 228 1.12 1.30 -7.88
N GLY A 229 0.92 0.05 -8.27
CA GLY A 229 1.76 -0.63 -9.26
C GLY A 229 1.80 0.08 -10.61
N GLY A 230 2.97 0.44 -11.12
CA GLY A 230 3.09 1.23 -12.34
C GLY A 230 2.74 2.71 -12.18
N GLY A 231 2.30 3.16 -11.00
CA GLY A 231 1.98 4.56 -10.73
C GLY A 231 3.23 5.44 -10.72
N GLN A 232 3.15 6.57 -11.42
CA GLN A 232 4.25 7.48 -11.69
C GLN A 232 3.74 8.91 -11.60
N LEU A 233 4.15 9.61 -10.54
CA LEU A 233 3.67 10.93 -10.14
C LEU A 233 3.64 11.92 -11.30
N THR A 234 4.69 11.90 -12.12
CA THR A 234 4.89 12.83 -13.22
C THR A 234 4.44 12.30 -14.58
N ALA A 235 3.92 11.08 -14.68
CA ALA A 235 3.49 10.53 -15.96
C ALA A 235 2.18 11.17 -16.44
N ILE A 236 2.08 11.33 -17.76
CA ILE A 236 0.94 11.91 -18.46
C ILE A 236 -0.19 10.89 -18.60
N GLN A 237 -1.41 11.38 -18.40
CA GLN A 237 -2.64 10.70 -18.81
C GLN A 237 -3.50 11.68 -19.61
N HIS A 238 -3.80 11.33 -20.87
CA HIS A 238 -4.75 12.11 -21.67
C HIS A 238 -6.17 12.00 -21.08
N PRO A 239 -6.95 13.10 -20.98
CA PRO A 239 -8.29 13.06 -20.38
C PRO A 239 -9.27 12.11 -21.08
N ASP A 240 -9.15 11.99 -22.40
CA ASP A 240 -10.05 11.15 -23.21
C ASP A 240 -9.65 9.67 -23.25
N GLU A 241 -8.49 9.32 -22.66
CA GLU A 241 -7.98 7.95 -22.66
C GLU A 241 -8.91 6.99 -21.91
N LYS A 242 -9.05 5.76 -22.43
CA LYS A 242 -9.84 4.72 -21.79
C LYS A 242 -8.93 3.63 -21.20
N PRO A 243 -9.23 3.13 -19.98
CA PRO A 243 -8.42 2.09 -19.34
C PRO A 243 -8.55 0.73 -20.03
N TYR A 244 -9.69 0.47 -20.67
CA TYR A 244 -10.01 -0.77 -21.37
C TYR A 244 -10.93 -0.49 -22.56
N ARG A 245 -11.06 -1.50 -23.43
CA ARG A 245 -12.08 -1.57 -24.48
C ARG A 245 -12.92 -2.84 -24.32
N VAL A 246 -14.10 -2.88 -24.92
CA VAL A 246 -14.89 -4.12 -25.04
C VAL A 246 -14.55 -4.77 -26.38
N ASP A 247 -14.15 -6.03 -26.36
CA ASP A 247 -13.99 -6.83 -27.56
C ASP A 247 -15.37 -7.15 -28.16
N PRO A 248 -15.69 -6.69 -29.38
CA PRO A 248 -17.00 -6.91 -29.98
C PRO A 248 -17.31 -8.40 -30.23
N ALA A 249 -16.31 -9.25 -30.42
CA ALA A 249 -16.52 -10.67 -30.69
C ALA A 249 -16.90 -11.46 -29.42
N THR A 250 -16.24 -11.15 -28.30
CA THR A 250 -16.40 -11.91 -27.05
C THR A 250 -17.24 -11.18 -26.00
N GLY A 251 -17.49 -9.88 -26.17
CA GLY A 251 -18.11 -9.02 -25.17
C GLY A 251 -17.25 -8.78 -23.93
N ARG A 252 -16.00 -9.27 -23.92
CA ARG A 252 -15.09 -9.16 -22.77
C ARG A 252 -14.36 -7.82 -22.79
N THR A 253 -14.08 -7.31 -21.61
CA THR A 253 -13.16 -6.18 -21.44
C THR A 253 -11.72 -6.60 -21.69
N VAL A 254 -10.97 -5.76 -22.37
CA VAL A 254 -9.55 -5.96 -22.69
C VAL A 254 -8.82 -4.66 -22.37
N ASP A 255 -7.77 -4.75 -21.54
CA ASP A 255 -6.98 -3.60 -21.13
C ASP A 255 -6.34 -2.91 -22.33
N VAL A 256 -6.32 -1.58 -22.30
CA VAL A 256 -5.52 -0.78 -23.23
C VAL A 256 -4.07 -0.80 -22.74
N LYS A 257 -3.13 -1.00 -23.66
CA LYS A 257 -1.70 -1.01 -23.33
C LYS A 257 -1.15 0.41 -23.25
N PHE A 258 -0.34 0.67 -22.22
CA PHE A 258 0.36 1.93 -22.01
C PHE A 258 1.87 1.67 -21.83
N PRO A 259 2.75 2.61 -22.24
CA PRO A 259 2.43 3.88 -22.89
C PRO A 259 1.84 3.69 -24.30
N ASN A 260 1.07 4.68 -24.76
CA ASN A 260 0.55 4.76 -26.13
C ASN A 260 0.89 6.15 -26.72
N ALA A 261 0.19 6.58 -27.78
CA ALA A 261 0.48 7.85 -28.46
C ALA A 261 0.23 9.11 -27.61
N THR A 262 -0.65 9.07 -26.61
CA THR A 262 -1.10 10.25 -25.86
C THR A 262 -0.97 10.10 -24.34
N THR A 263 -0.82 8.87 -23.85
CA THR A 263 -0.80 8.52 -22.43
C THR A 263 0.43 7.69 -22.09
N GLU A 264 1.16 8.11 -21.06
CA GLU A 264 2.31 7.38 -20.54
C GLU A 264 1.87 6.29 -19.57
N THR A 265 0.94 6.63 -18.67
CA THR A 265 0.41 5.70 -17.66
C THR A 265 -1.04 6.03 -17.38
N MET A 266 -1.91 5.01 -17.41
CA MET A 266 -3.29 5.17 -16.98
C MET A 266 -3.37 5.35 -15.45
N GLY A 267 -4.36 6.12 -15.00
CA GLY A 267 -4.67 6.31 -13.58
C GLY A 267 -3.87 7.40 -12.86
N GLN A 268 -3.03 8.18 -13.55
CA GLN A 268 -2.24 9.23 -12.89
C GLN A 268 -3.05 10.47 -12.55
N ARG A 269 -4.09 10.77 -13.34
CA ARG A 269 -4.95 11.94 -13.10
C ARG A 269 -5.69 11.81 -11.77
N TRP A 270 -6.42 10.71 -11.56
CA TRP A 270 -7.16 10.52 -10.30
C TRP A 270 -6.22 10.41 -9.10
N TRP A 271 -5.02 9.86 -9.29
CA TRP A 271 -3.99 9.84 -8.25
C TRP A 271 -3.62 11.27 -7.82
N ARG A 272 -3.27 12.16 -8.77
CA ARG A 272 -2.98 13.57 -8.48
C ARG A 272 -4.17 14.34 -7.93
N GLU A 273 -5.39 14.02 -8.34
CA GLU A 273 -6.61 14.60 -7.76
C GLU A 273 -6.78 14.31 -6.26
N ASN A 274 -6.33 13.14 -5.78
CA ASN A 274 -6.32 12.83 -4.34
C ASN A 274 -5.25 13.62 -3.58
N LEU A 275 -4.05 13.77 -4.16
CA LEU A 275 -2.99 14.61 -3.59
C LEU A 275 -3.44 16.07 -3.47
N ASP A 276 -4.06 16.58 -4.54
CA ASP A 276 -4.62 17.92 -4.60
C ASP A 276 -5.70 18.14 -3.53
N ALA A 277 -6.65 17.22 -3.37
CA ALA A 277 -7.71 17.35 -2.37
C ALA A 277 -7.18 17.36 -0.93
N LEU A 278 -6.16 16.56 -0.62
CA LEU A 278 -5.49 16.61 0.69
C LEU A 278 -4.77 17.95 0.89
N ASN A 279 -4.07 18.47 -0.13
CA ASN A 279 -3.40 19.76 -0.04
C ASN A 279 -4.40 20.93 0.13
N GLN A 280 -5.53 20.91 -0.58
CA GLN A 280 -6.61 21.89 -0.40
C GLN A 280 -7.22 21.84 1.00
N ALA A 281 -7.25 20.66 1.62
CA ALA A 281 -7.68 20.49 3.00
C ALA A 281 -6.67 21.03 4.03
N GLY A 282 -5.51 21.54 3.57
CA GLY A 282 -4.51 22.20 4.39
C GLY A 282 -3.28 21.36 4.71
N PHE A 283 -3.26 20.07 4.33
CA PHE A 283 -2.16 19.17 4.62
C PHE A 283 -0.92 19.48 3.77
N ASP A 284 0.26 19.26 4.35
CA ASP A 284 1.42 18.91 3.54
C ASP A 284 1.18 17.57 2.88
N VAL A 285 1.58 17.44 1.61
CA VAL A 285 1.47 16.20 0.88
C VAL A 285 2.84 15.83 0.33
N LEU A 286 3.36 14.68 0.76
CA LEU A 286 4.53 14.06 0.18
C LEU A 286 4.09 12.90 -0.70
N ALA A 287 4.46 12.93 -1.99
CA ALA A 287 4.31 11.81 -2.89
C ALA A 287 5.60 11.66 -3.68
N TYR A 288 6.15 10.45 -3.71
CA TYR A 288 7.32 10.10 -4.51
C TYR A 288 7.11 8.78 -5.21
N ASP A 289 7.76 8.62 -6.35
CA ASP A 289 7.73 7.36 -7.08
C ASP A 289 8.44 6.30 -6.26
N ARG A 290 7.85 5.11 -6.18
CA ARG A 290 8.43 3.98 -5.46
C ARG A 290 9.73 3.55 -6.16
N ARG A 291 10.59 2.80 -5.45
CA ARG A 291 11.77 2.17 -6.06
C ARG A 291 11.39 1.49 -7.37
N GLY A 292 12.23 1.59 -8.39
CA GLY A 292 11.98 0.95 -9.69
C GLY A 292 10.90 1.61 -10.57
N GLU A 293 10.23 2.67 -10.11
CA GLU A 293 9.14 3.33 -10.83
C GLU A 293 9.48 4.78 -11.20
N GLY A 294 8.87 5.22 -12.31
CA GLY A 294 8.97 6.58 -12.85
C GLY A 294 10.33 7.25 -12.69
N ILE A 295 10.36 8.33 -11.92
CA ILE A 295 11.55 9.18 -11.72
C ILE A 295 12.47 8.72 -10.58
N SER A 296 12.12 7.62 -9.89
CA SER A 296 12.94 7.03 -8.84
C SER A 296 13.83 5.91 -9.36
N GLY A 297 15.02 5.80 -8.78
CA GLY A 297 15.95 4.70 -9.02
C GLY A 297 15.51 3.40 -8.36
N GLY A 298 16.35 2.38 -8.45
CA GLY A 298 16.07 1.03 -7.95
C GLY A 298 15.78 0.05 -9.08
N PHE A 299 16.04 -1.23 -8.83
CA PHE A 299 15.87 -2.29 -9.81
C PHE A 299 14.38 -2.57 -10.13
N SER A 300 13.55 -2.73 -9.11
CA SER A 300 12.11 -3.03 -9.25
C SER A 300 11.28 -2.41 -8.12
N ASP A 301 9.96 -2.46 -8.31
CA ASP A 301 8.97 -1.89 -7.40
C ASP A 301 8.33 -2.93 -6.48
N THR A 302 8.85 -4.16 -6.48
CA THR A 302 8.20 -5.31 -5.87
C THR A 302 8.51 -5.46 -4.39
N HIS A 303 9.62 -4.95 -3.88
CA HIS A 303 9.97 -5.14 -2.47
C HIS A 303 9.23 -4.13 -1.55
N THR A 304 7.99 -4.42 -1.22
CA THR A 304 7.11 -3.47 -0.50
C THR A 304 7.43 -3.31 0.98
N LEU A 305 8.09 -4.32 1.59
CA LEU A 305 8.60 -4.22 2.96
C LEU A 305 9.65 -3.10 3.10
N GLU A 306 10.62 -3.07 2.18
CA GLU A 306 11.68 -2.06 2.17
C GLU A 306 11.12 -0.66 1.86
N GLN A 307 10.15 -0.57 0.94
CA GLN A 307 9.43 0.67 0.67
C GLN A 307 8.70 1.21 1.93
N GLY A 308 8.24 0.32 2.82
CA GLY A 308 7.70 0.71 4.12
C GLY A 308 8.76 1.26 5.08
N GLU A 309 10.01 0.79 5.00
CA GLU A 309 11.13 1.33 5.79
C GLU A 309 11.60 2.69 5.25
N ASP A 310 11.51 2.91 3.93
CA ASP A 310 11.88 4.19 3.30
C ASP A 310 11.12 5.38 3.89
N VAL A 311 9.88 5.20 4.33
CA VAL A 311 9.09 6.25 5.02
C VAL A 311 9.88 6.84 6.19
N PHE A 312 10.49 6.01 7.04
CA PHE A 312 11.23 6.47 8.20
C PHE A 312 12.57 7.13 7.83
N ARG A 313 13.23 6.62 6.77
CA ARG A 313 14.46 7.22 6.24
C ARG A 313 14.17 8.61 5.69
N VAL A 314 13.12 8.75 4.90
CA VAL A 314 12.67 10.02 4.33
C VAL A 314 12.32 11.04 5.42
N LEU A 315 11.59 10.63 6.47
CA LEU A 315 11.30 11.50 7.61
C LEU A 315 12.57 11.95 8.34
N ALA A 316 13.54 11.07 8.54
CA ALA A 316 14.82 11.45 9.14
C ALA A 316 15.62 12.43 8.24
N GLN A 317 15.48 12.34 6.92
CA GLN A 317 16.13 13.24 5.97
C GLN A 317 15.50 14.62 5.96
N PHE A 318 14.20 14.76 6.21
CA PHE A 318 13.57 16.08 6.43
C PHE A 318 14.23 16.83 7.57
N ASP A 319 14.55 16.11 8.65
CA ASP A 319 15.09 16.70 9.88
C ASP A 319 16.60 16.99 9.79
N THR A 320 17.35 16.10 9.13
CA THR A 320 18.82 16.15 9.13
C THR A 320 19.43 16.70 7.85
N GLY A 321 18.69 16.66 6.74
CA GLY A 321 19.20 16.94 5.41
C GLY A 321 20.13 15.88 4.83
N ASN A 322 20.55 14.88 5.60
CA ASN A 322 21.54 13.89 5.15
C ASN A 322 20.98 12.98 4.04
N GLY A 323 21.38 13.21 2.79
CA GLY A 323 20.83 12.51 1.63
C GLY A 323 19.63 13.20 0.98
N LEU A 324 19.27 14.40 1.44
CA LEU A 324 18.18 15.23 0.91
C LEU A 324 18.70 16.26 -0.10
N ARG A 325 18.05 16.33 -1.27
CA ARG A 325 18.12 17.45 -2.21
C ARG A 325 16.73 18.01 -2.47
N LEU A 326 16.63 19.33 -2.57
CA LEU A 326 15.36 20.04 -2.77
C LEU A 326 15.51 21.03 -3.92
N LEU A 327 14.58 21.00 -4.88
CA LEU A 327 14.29 22.16 -5.73
C LEU A 327 13.19 22.96 -5.04
N MET A 328 13.54 24.15 -4.57
CA MET A 328 12.64 25.10 -3.94
C MET A 328 11.60 25.64 -4.94
N PRO A 329 10.46 26.17 -4.48
CA PRO A 329 9.51 26.87 -5.36
C PRO A 329 10.13 28.06 -6.12
N ASP A 330 11.15 28.71 -5.57
CA ASP A 330 11.87 29.83 -6.20
C ASP A 330 12.95 29.39 -7.21
N GLY A 331 13.10 28.09 -7.47
CA GLY A 331 14.05 27.54 -8.46
C GLY A 331 15.47 27.29 -7.94
N ARG A 332 15.76 27.61 -6.67
CA ARG A 332 17.04 27.25 -6.03
C ARG A 332 17.08 25.76 -5.69
N VAL A 333 18.26 25.15 -5.82
CA VAL A 333 18.50 23.78 -5.37
C VAL A 333 19.29 23.83 -4.07
N LEU A 334 18.80 23.15 -3.04
CA LEU A 334 19.46 22.99 -1.74
C LEU A 334 19.82 21.52 -1.53
N GLU A 335 20.90 21.26 -0.82
CA GLU A 335 21.37 19.91 -0.51
C GLU A 335 21.91 19.81 0.91
N GLY A 336 21.78 18.64 1.53
CA GLY A 336 22.43 18.38 2.81
C GLY A 336 21.90 19.30 3.92
N SER A 337 22.81 19.87 4.70
CA SER A 337 22.47 20.79 5.79
C SER A 337 21.70 22.03 5.35
N GLU A 338 21.83 22.49 4.10
CA GLU A 338 21.07 23.63 3.60
C GLU A 338 19.60 23.27 3.34
N ALA A 339 19.33 22.02 3.00
CA ALA A 339 17.99 21.48 2.80
C ALA A 339 17.30 21.07 4.12
N ALA A 340 18.07 20.83 5.19
CA ALA A 340 17.55 20.42 6.49
C ALA A 340 16.53 21.43 7.04
N GLY A 341 15.37 20.94 7.49
CA GLY A 341 14.32 21.78 8.07
C GLY A 341 13.71 22.81 7.11
N LYS A 342 13.87 22.65 5.78
CA LYS A 342 13.19 23.52 4.80
C LYS A 342 11.74 23.11 4.53
N LEU A 343 11.40 21.86 4.84
CA LEU A 343 10.05 21.33 4.72
C LEU A 343 9.31 21.43 6.07
N LEU A 344 8.02 21.09 6.09
CA LEU A 344 7.16 21.06 7.27
C LEU A 344 7.07 22.42 8.00
N GLY A 345 7.26 23.54 7.29
CA GLY A 345 7.35 24.87 7.89
C GLY A 345 8.48 25.02 8.92
N GLY A 346 9.58 24.26 8.76
CA GLY A 346 10.70 24.28 9.70
C GLY A 346 10.52 23.42 10.95
N MET A 347 9.39 22.73 11.08
CA MET A 347 9.15 21.83 12.21
C MET A 347 9.83 20.48 11.98
N LYS A 348 10.28 19.86 13.06
CA LYS A 348 10.75 18.46 13.00
C LYS A 348 9.59 17.53 12.62
N SER A 349 9.90 16.51 11.84
CA SER A 349 8.98 15.48 11.40
C SER A 349 8.23 14.82 12.57
N THR A 350 8.88 14.69 13.73
CA THR A 350 8.30 14.09 14.96
C THR A 350 7.33 15.01 15.71
N ARG A 351 7.18 16.27 15.29
CA ARG A 351 6.40 17.30 15.99
C ARG A 351 5.08 17.63 15.34
N ILE A 352 4.80 17.08 14.16
CA ILE A 352 3.54 17.25 13.43
C ILE A 352 2.82 15.92 13.30
N PRO A 353 1.47 15.89 13.23
CA PRO A 353 0.74 14.67 12.86
C PRO A 353 1.10 14.20 11.45
N ILE A 354 1.22 12.88 11.30
CA ILE A 354 1.50 12.23 10.02
C ILE A 354 0.42 11.19 9.74
N LEU A 355 -0.12 11.18 8.52
CA LEU A 355 -0.88 10.06 7.98
C LEU A 355 -0.06 9.38 6.89
N LEU A 356 -0.09 8.05 6.89
CA LEU A 356 0.51 7.24 5.84
C LEU A 356 -0.58 6.74 4.93
N GLY A 357 -0.41 6.83 3.62
CA GLY A 357 -1.43 6.41 2.68
C GLY A 357 -0.87 5.79 1.43
N GLY A 358 -1.68 4.95 0.79
CA GLY A 358 -1.29 4.39 -0.49
C GLY A 358 -2.40 3.64 -1.21
N TYR A 359 -2.23 3.58 -2.53
CA TYR A 359 -3.13 2.88 -3.45
C TYR A 359 -2.51 1.56 -3.89
N SER A 360 -3.28 0.46 -3.92
CA SER A 360 -2.83 -0.82 -4.50
C SER A 360 -1.50 -1.28 -3.88
N ARG A 361 -0.41 -1.44 -4.64
CA ARG A 361 0.94 -1.74 -4.09
C ARG A 361 1.42 -0.73 -3.05
N GLY A 362 1.08 0.55 -3.18
CA GLY A 362 1.34 1.59 -2.17
C GLY A 362 0.63 1.34 -0.83
N SER A 363 -0.51 0.64 -0.85
CA SER A 363 -1.18 0.22 0.40
C SER A 363 -0.39 -0.87 1.14
N MET A 364 0.39 -1.69 0.42
CA MET A 364 1.25 -2.73 1.02
C MET A 364 2.41 -2.08 1.79
N SER A 365 3.11 -1.13 1.16
CA SER A 365 4.20 -0.38 1.81
C SER A 365 3.69 0.46 2.97
N THR A 366 2.50 1.06 2.85
CA THR A 366 1.81 1.74 3.95
C THR A 366 1.52 0.78 5.11
N ALA A 367 0.97 -0.41 4.83
CA ALA A 367 0.71 -1.42 5.86
C ALA A 367 1.98 -1.89 6.56
N TRP A 368 3.08 -2.05 5.82
CA TRP A 368 4.39 -2.37 6.39
C TRP A 368 4.96 -1.26 7.25
N ALA A 369 4.87 0.00 6.81
CA ALA A 369 5.30 1.14 7.61
C ALA A 369 4.51 1.23 8.93
N MET A 370 3.19 1.03 8.88
CA MET A 370 2.34 0.98 10.08
C MET A 370 2.71 -0.21 10.99
N ALA A 371 2.95 -1.41 10.43
CA ALA A 371 3.40 -2.57 11.21
C ALA A 371 4.75 -2.32 11.89
N ARG A 372 5.73 -1.75 11.17
CA ARG A 372 7.04 -1.35 11.70
C ARG A 372 6.93 -0.31 12.81
N ASN A 373 5.98 0.63 12.69
CA ASN A 373 5.79 1.66 13.71
C ASN A 373 5.16 1.15 15.00
N PHE A 374 4.15 0.27 14.90
CA PHE A 374 3.28 -0.10 16.02
C PHE A 374 3.46 -1.53 16.55
N SER A 375 3.90 -2.47 15.72
CA SER A 375 3.94 -3.91 16.06
C SER A 375 5.35 -4.46 16.18
N GLY A 376 6.27 -4.01 15.34
CA GLY A 376 7.66 -4.46 15.30
C GLY A 376 8.20 -4.44 13.88
N ALA A 377 9.50 -4.28 13.74
CA ALA A 377 10.18 -4.22 12.46
C ALA A 377 10.93 -5.53 12.19
N CYS A 378 10.25 -6.49 11.55
CA CYS A 378 10.82 -7.78 11.21
C CYS A 378 11.36 -7.82 9.77
N SER A 379 12.49 -8.47 9.56
CA SER A 379 13.09 -8.73 8.24
C SER A 379 12.49 -9.99 7.59
N TYR A 380 11.19 -9.94 7.26
CA TYR A 380 10.49 -11.07 6.62
C TYR A 380 11.02 -11.43 5.23
N ASP A 381 11.79 -10.54 4.62
CA ASP A 381 12.57 -10.75 3.41
C ASP A 381 13.83 -11.62 3.63
N MET A 382 14.17 -11.97 4.87
CA MET A 382 15.29 -12.89 5.16
C MET A 382 14.80 -14.32 5.40
N PRO A 383 15.60 -15.36 5.08
CA PRO A 383 15.24 -16.75 5.36
C PRO A 383 14.90 -17.01 6.83
N VAL A 384 15.64 -16.35 7.73
CA VAL A 384 15.37 -16.29 9.18
C VAL A 384 15.10 -14.82 9.53
N PRO A 385 13.85 -14.44 9.84
CA PRO A 385 13.53 -13.06 10.18
C PRO A 385 14.11 -12.64 11.53
N GLU A 386 14.74 -11.47 11.58
CA GLU A 386 15.08 -10.76 12.81
C GLU A 386 14.04 -9.67 13.06
N CYS A 387 13.51 -9.60 14.28
CA CYS A 387 12.49 -8.63 14.68
C CYS A 387 13.04 -7.61 15.66
N LEU A 388 12.98 -6.34 15.27
CA LEU A 388 13.29 -5.21 16.15
C LEU A 388 12.03 -4.66 16.82
N PRO A 389 12.17 -3.98 17.97
CA PRO A 389 11.07 -3.23 18.58
C PRO A 389 10.41 -2.26 17.60
N PRO A 390 9.14 -1.89 17.82
CA PRO A 390 8.45 -0.92 16.98
C PRO A 390 9.18 0.44 16.96
N LYS A 391 9.12 1.17 15.83
CA LYS A 391 9.71 2.51 15.72
C LYS A 391 9.10 3.51 16.72
N GLY A 392 7.82 3.34 17.07
CA GLY A 392 7.18 4.07 18.16
C GLY A 392 6.92 5.57 17.90
N LEU A 393 6.84 6.01 16.65
CA LEU A 393 6.49 7.40 16.33
C LEU A 393 5.00 7.64 16.64
N SER A 394 4.73 8.26 17.78
CA SER A 394 3.38 8.53 18.31
C SER A 394 2.62 9.62 17.52
N ASN A 395 3.33 10.37 16.69
CA ASN A 395 2.77 11.38 15.81
C ASN A 395 2.27 10.80 14.47
N ILE A 396 2.52 9.52 14.17
CA ILE A 396 1.81 8.81 13.11
C ILE A 396 0.38 8.51 13.60
N LYS A 397 -0.63 9.09 12.94
CA LYS A 397 -2.02 9.12 13.41
C LYS A 397 -2.96 8.16 12.70
N GLY A 398 -2.51 7.48 11.64
CA GLY A 398 -3.33 6.48 10.97
C GLY A 398 -2.91 6.20 9.54
N ALA A 399 -3.69 5.35 8.89
CA ALA A 399 -3.48 4.89 7.53
C ALA A 399 -4.63 5.29 6.57
N ILE A 400 -4.32 5.56 5.30
CA ILE A 400 -5.27 5.67 4.20
C ILE A 400 -4.97 4.54 3.20
N LEU A 401 -5.86 3.56 3.09
CA LEU A 401 -5.64 2.34 2.32
C LEU A 401 -6.65 2.24 1.17
N LEU A 402 -6.21 2.56 -0.04
CA LEU A 402 -7.05 2.53 -1.25
C LEU A 402 -6.78 1.26 -2.06
N SER A 403 -7.83 0.50 -2.39
CA SER A 403 -7.76 -0.84 -2.99
C SER A 403 -6.71 -1.72 -2.30
N SER A 404 -6.92 -1.89 -0.99
CA SER A 404 -5.90 -2.38 -0.06
C SER A 404 -5.51 -3.85 -0.24
N PHE A 405 -4.28 -4.17 0.17
CA PHE A 405 -3.77 -5.54 0.39
C PHE A 405 -3.44 -5.82 1.88
N ALA A 406 -3.82 -4.91 2.78
CA ALA A 406 -3.31 -4.89 4.16
C ALA A 406 -3.83 -6.03 5.04
N SER A 407 -4.93 -6.69 4.66
CA SER A 407 -5.43 -7.89 5.37
C SER A 407 -4.61 -9.16 5.06
N GLY A 408 -3.71 -9.08 4.07
CA GLY A 408 -2.70 -10.09 3.81
C GLY A 408 -3.17 -11.32 3.02
N ALA A 409 -2.26 -12.27 2.86
CA ALA A 409 -2.38 -13.49 2.07
C ALA A 409 -3.57 -14.42 2.41
N GLY A 410 -4.18 -14.25 3.59
CA GLY A 410 -5.33 -15.06 4.02
C GLY A 410 -6.66 -14.66 3.40
N TYR A 411 -6.78 -13.44 2.86
CA TYR A 411 -8.05 -12.89 2.36
C TYR A 411 -8.06 -12.71 0.84
N LEU A 412 -7.45 -13.64 0.11
CA LEU A 412 -7.46 -13.60 -1.35
C LEU A 412 -8.84 -13.94 -1.92
N PRO A 413 -9.27 -13.26 -2.99
CA PRO A 413 -10.47 -13.64 -3.73
C PRO A 413 -10.34 -15.06 -4.31
N ALA A 414 -11.43 -15.82 -4.28
CA ALA A 414 -11.57 -17.13 -4.89
C ALA A 414 -11.57 -17.01 -6.43
N SER A 415 -10.37 -16.90 -7.02
CA SER A 415 -10.17 -16.73 -8.46
C SER A 415 -8.99 -17.55 -8.95
N PRO A 416 -9.09 -18.26 -10.09
CA PRO A 416 -8.00 -19.10 -10.61
C PRO A 416 -6.68 -18.35 -10.83
N ASP A 417 -6.74 -17.11 -11.31
CA ASP A 417 -5.54 -16.27 -11.55
C ASP A 417 -4.80 -15.85 -10.28
N LEU A 418 -5.40 -16.07 -9.10
CA LEU A 418 -4.85 -15.71 -7.80
C LEU A 418 -4.47 -16.91 -6.92
N ALA A 419 -4.78 -18.14 -7.37
CA ALA A 419 -4.64 -19.36 -6.57
C ALA A 419 -3.20 -19.58 -6.06
N ASP A 420 -2.21 -19.23 -6.88
CA ASP A 420 -0.80 -19.44 -6.59
C ASP A 420 -0.14 -18.30 -5.80
N ARG A 421 -0.86 -17.21 -5.47
CA ARG A 421 -0.24 -16.01 -4.89
C ARG A 421 0.46 -16.27 -3.55
N ASN A 422 -0.02 -17.23 -2.75
CA ASN A 422 0.60 -17.56 -1.47
C ASN A 422 1.92 -18.33 -1.63
N LEU A 423 2.00 -19.20 -2.64
CA LEU A 423 3.23 -19.89 -3.00
C LEU A 423 4.24 -18.91 -3.61
N PHE A 424 3.76 -18.04 -4.51
CA PHE A 424 4.57 -16.95 -5.08
C PHE A 424 5.14 -16.03 -3.99
N LEU A 425 4.31 -15.60 -3.02
CA LEU A 425 4.77 -14.79 -1.90
C LEU A 425 5.85 -15.51 -1.08
N GLY A 426 5.60 -16.77 -0.70
CA GLY A 426 6.57 -17.57 0.05
C GLY A 426 7.89 -17.77 -0.69
N GLY A 427 7.83 -18.05 -2.00
CA GLY A 427 9.00 -18.26 -2.86
C GLY A 427 9.83 -17.00 -3.07
N MET A 428 9.19 -15.87 -3.41
CA MET A 428 9.88 -14.58 -3.59
C MET A 428 10.61 -14.15 -2.31
N ALA A 429 10.02 -14.37 -1.14
CA ALA A 429 10.65 -14.03 0.14
C ALA A 429 11.75 -15.04 0.54
N ALA A 430 11.55 -16.35 0.32
CA ALA A 430 12.49 -17.38 0.73
C ALA A 430 13.74 -17.45 -0.14
N ASP A 431 13.58 -17.35 -1.46
CA ASP A 431 14.65 -17.63 -2.43
C ASP A 431 15.25 -16.36 -3.05
N HIS A 432 14.55 -15.21 -2.94
CA HIS A 432 14.95 -13.97 -3.63
C HIS A 432 14.91 -12.73 -2.75
N HIS A 433 14.72 -12.86 -1.44
CA HIS A 433 14.69 -11.72 -0.51
C HIS A 433 13.75 -10.57 -0.92
N ILE A 434 12.64 -10.88 -1.60
CA ILE A 434 11.62 -9.92 -2.02
C ILE A 434 10.34 -10.25 -1.27
N LEU A 435 9.99 -9.40 -0.29
CA LEU A 435 8.65 -9.44 0.27
C LEU A 435 7.70 -8.58 -0.56
N PHE A 436 7.02 -9.24 -1.51
CA PHE A 436 6.11 -8.56 -2.43
C PHE A 436 4.78 -8.23 -1.78
N TYR A 437 4.00 -9.24 -1.42
CA TYR A 437 2.71 -9.07 -0.76
C TYR A 437 2.85 -9.09 0.76
N PRO A 438 1.95 -8.42 1.50
CA PRO A 438 1.86 -8.60 2.94
C PRO A 438 1.54 -10.06 3.32
N ASN A 439 2.32 -10.62 4.25
CA ASN A 439 1.88 -11.78 5.02
C ASN A 439 0.86 -11.33 6.09
N SER A 440 0.50 -12.17 7.06
CA SER A 440 -0.49 -11.83 8.08
C SER A 440 -0.04 -10.80 9.14
N ALA A 441 1.24 -10.45 9.20
CA ALA A 441 1.78 -9.62 10.29
C ALA A 441 1.15 -8.22 10.38
N PRO A 442 0.89 -7.48 9.27
CA PRO A 442 0.17 -6.21 9.36
C PRO A 442 -1.22 -6.37 9.96
N LEU A 443 -2.01 -7.34 9.48
CA LEU A 443 -3.35 -7.62 9.99
C LEU A 443 -3.34 -7.93 11.50
N ALA A 444 -2.42 -8.80 11.94
CA ALA A 444 -2.26 -9.15 13.36
C ALA A 444 -2.00 -7.91 14.23
N GLY A 445 -1.27 -6.93 13.69
CA GLY A 445 -0.88 -5.69 14.36
C GLY A 445 -1.91 -4.56 14.34
N MET A 446 -2.97 -4.64 13.54
CA MET A 446 -3.90 -3.52 13.30
C MET A 446 -4.65 -3.05 14.55
N HIS A 447 -4.80 -3.90 15.57
CA HIS A 447 -5.38 -3.50 16.86
C HIS A 447 -4.57 -2.42 17.60
N LYS A 448 -3.32 -2.19 17.19
CA LYS A 448 -2.45 -1.12 17.71
C LYS A 448 -2.51 0.15 16.87
N TRP A 449 -3.16 0.14 15.71
CA TRP A 449 -3.18 1.28 14.81
C TRP A 449 -4.22 2.31 15.28
N PRO A 450 -3.86 3.60 15.37
CA PRO A 450 -4.76 4.62 15.91
C PRO A 450 -6.01 4.85 15.04
N ALA A 451 -5.86 4.83 13.71
CA ALA A 451 -6.95 5.07 12.78
C ALA A 451 -6.66 4.45 11.40
N ALA A 452 -7.70 4.10 10.64
CA ALA A 452 -7.54 3.69 9.24
C ALA A 452 -8.77 3.98 8.36
N PHE A 453 -8.51 4.47 7.16
CA PHE A 453 -9.50 4.62 6.10
C PHE A 453 -9.31 3.54 5.03
N PHE A 454 -10.41 3.01 4.51
CA PHE A 454 -10.40 2.03 3.44
C PHE A 454 -11.28 2.49 2.28
N GLY A 455 -10.73 2.51 1.07
CA GLY A 455 -11.50 2.70 -0.17
C GLY A 455 -11.42 1.43 -1.01
N LYS A 456 -12.53 0.82 -1.41
CA LYS A 456 -12.49 -0.49 -2.06
C LYS A 456 -13.61 -0.79 -3.06
N GLY A 457 -13.25 -1.44 -4.17
CA GLY A 457 -14.21 -1.99 -5.11
C GLY A 457 -14.74 -3.34 -4.64
N LEU A 458 -16.02 -3.63 -4.89
CA LEU A 458 -16.64 -4.87 -4.40
C LEU A 458 -16.03 -6.17 -4.93
N TRP A 459 -15.41 -6.16 -6.13
CA TRP A 459 -14.76 -7.34 -6.74
C TRP A 459 -13.24 -7.19 -6.93
N ASP A 460 -12.65 -6.34 -6.11
CA ASP A 460 -11.22 -6.08 -6.03
C ASP A 460 -10.36 -7.38 -5.97
N ARG A 461 -9.25 -7.41 -6.72
CA ARG A 461 -8.27 -8.52 -6.81
C ARG A 461 -7.16 -8.53 -5.78
N ALA A 462 -7.03 -7.47 -4.99
CA ALA A 462 -6.00 -7.34 -3.98
C ALA A 462 -6.28 -8.26 -2.78
N GLU A 463 -7.42 -8.02 -2.16
CA GLU A 463 -8.02 -8.79 -1.07
C GLU A 463 -9.53 -8.67 -1.21
N THR A 464 -10.30 -9.55 -0.58
CA THR A 464 -11.77 -9.45 -0.58
C THR A 464 -12.27 -8.34 0.33
N LEU A 465 -13.54 -7.97 0.18
CA LEU A 465 -14.20 -7.06 1.11
C LEU A 465 -14.24 -7.63 2.54
N GLN A 466 -14.30 -8.96 2.69
CA GLN A 466 -14.23 -9.63 4.00
C GLN A 466 -12.89 -9.37 4.70
N GLY A 467 -11.78 -9.39 3.96
CA GLY A 467 -10.46 -9.03 4.49
C GLY A 467 -10.39 -7.59 4.97
N THR A 468 -10.95 -6.67 4.19
CA THR A 468 -11.02 -5.25 4.58
C THR A 468 -11.92 -5.02 5.80
N VAL A 469 -13.03 -5.75 5.95
CA VAL A 469 -13.86 -5.73 7.16
C VAL A 469 -13.09 -6.27 8.36
N ALA A 470 -12.35 -7.37 8.18
CA ALA A 470 -11.49 -7.91 9.24
C ALA A 470 -10.42 -6.90 9.68
N ALA A 471 -9.77 -6.21 8.74
CA ALA A 471 -8.86 -5.12 9.03
C ALA A 471 -9.54 -3.98 9.80
N TYR A 472 -10.70 -3.52 9.32
CA TYR A 472 -11.50 -2.46 9.93
C TYR A 472 -11.90 -2.76 11.37
N ASP A 473 -12.43 -3.94 11.65
CA ASP A 473 -12.93 -4.32 12.98
C ASP A 473 -11.79 -4.37 14.04
N ARG A 474 -10.52 -4.52 13.59
CA ARG A 474 -9.35 -4.48 14.46
C ARG A 474 -8.97 -3.06 14.88
N ILE A 475 -9.20 -2.04 14.07
CA ILE A 475 -8.77 -0.65 14.35
C ILE A 475 -9.52 -0.07 15.55
N PRO A 476 -8.88 0.30 16.68
CA PRO A 476 -9.57 0.83 17.85
C PRO A 476 -10.14 2.25 17.72
N GLY A 477 -9.51 3.14 16.94
CA GLY A 477 -9.92 4.54 16.82
C GLY A 477 -10.70 4.85 15.53
N ALA A 478 -10.52 6.06 14.99
CA ALA A 478 -11.25 6.49 13.80
C ALA A 478 -11.07 5.53 12.63
N ARG A 479 -12.18 5.12 12.04
CA ARG A 479 -12.18 4.19 10.92
C ARG A 479 -13.38 4.39 10.02
N GLU A 480 -13.17 4.25 8.72
CA GLU A 480 -14.24 4.30 7.71
C GLU A 480 -13.91 3.36 6.54
N ILE A 481 -14.93 2.73 5.97
CA ILE A 481 -14.83 1.99 4.70
C ILE A 481 -15.77 2.64 3.70
N VAL A 482 -15.26 3.00 2.54
CA VAL A 482 -16.03 3.41 1.37
C VAL A 482 -15.93 2.32 0.32
N VAL A 483 -17.09 1.88 -0.17
CA VAL A 483 -17.19 0.85 -1.20
C VAL A 483 -17.85 1.38 -2.48
N ALA A 484 -17.45 0.82 -3.63
CA ALA A 484 -18.05 1.09 -4.93
C ALA A 484 -18.36 -0.21 -5.69
N ARG A 485 -19.42 -0.20 -6.52
CA ARG A 485 -19.76 -1.31 -7.44
C ARG A 485 -18.78 -1.30 -8.61
N ALA A 486 -17.54 -1.67 -8.32
CA ALA A 486 -16.40 -1.44 -9.18
C ALA A 486 -15.22 -2.41 -8.86
N PRO A 487 -14.19 -2.52 -9.73
CA PRO A 487 -13.02 -3.39 -9.57
C PRO A 487 -11.95 -2.82 -8.62
N HIS A 488 -10.77 -3.45 -8.60
CA HIS A 488 -9.57 -2.92 -7.95
C HIS A 488 -9.12 -1.56 -8.50
N SER A 489 -9.18 -1.40 -9.83
CA SER A 489 -8.72 -0.21 -10.55
C SER A 489 -9.63 1.00 -10.32
N ILE A 490 -9.29 1.85 -9.36
CA ILE A 490 -10.11 3.02 -8.98
C ILE A 490 -10.30 3.98 -10.16
N GLU A 491 -9.32 4.07 -11.07
CA GLU A 491 -9.40 4.88 -12.27
C GLU A 491 -10.58 4.55 -13.19
N THR A 492 -11.16 3.35 -13.10
CA THR A 492 -12.31 2.92 -13.91
C THR A 492 -13.65 3.18 -13.23
N TRP A 493 -13.64 3.59 -11.96
CA TRP A 493 -14.86 3.83 -11.21
C TRP A 493 -15.60 5.05 -11.76
N PRO A 494 -16.93 5.13 -11.61
CA PRO A 494 -17.69 6.33 -11.93
C PRO A 494 -17.11 7.57 -11.25
N ASP A 495 -17.13 8.71 -11.94
CA ASP A 495 -16.58 9.98 -11.43
C ASP A 495 -17.19 10.38 -10.09
N SER A 496 -18.51 10.17 -9.93
CA SER A 496 -19.24 10.37 -8.68
C SER A 496 -18.66 9.58 -7.52
N ASP A 497 -18.24 8.34 -7.77
CA ASP A 497 -17.75 7.42 -6.75
C ASP A 497 -16.32 7.77 -6.37
N ARG A 498 -15.50 8.17 -7.35
CA ARG A 498 -14.14 8.69 -7.12
C ARG A 498 -14.16 10.01 -6.36
N GLN A 499 -15.12 10.88 -6.65
CA GLN A 499 -15.33 12.12 -5.91
C GLN A 499 -15.75 11.82 -4.47
N TYR A 500 -16.76 10.98 -4.26
CA TYR A 500 -17.22 10.60 -2.93
C TYR A 500 -16.09 9.98 -2.10
N LEU A 501 -15.34 9.03 -2.68
CA LEU A 501 -14.18 8.42 -2.02
C LEU A 501 -13.19 9.48 -1.52
N ARG A 502 -12.87 10.46 -2.36
CA ARG A 502 -11.92 11.54 -2.04
C ARG A 502 -12.43 12.46 -0.94
N GLU A 503 -13.71 12.83 -0.99
CA GLU A 503 -14.36 13.63 0.06
C GLU A 503 -14.31 12.91 1.42
N ARG A 504 -14.65 11.62 1.43
CA ARG A 504 -14.59 10.79 2.65
C ARG A 504 -13.16 10.59 3.16
N MET A 505 -12.20 10.41 2.25
CA MET A 505 -10.78 10.32 2.59
C MET A 505 -10.29 11.59 3.31
N VAL A 506 -10.64 12.77 2.79
CA VAL A 506 -10.29 14.05 3.42
C VAL A 506 -10.99 14.22 4.78
N ALA A 507 -12.26 13.85 4.88
CA ALA A 507 -13.01 13.90 6.15
C ALA A 507 -12.36 13.02 7.22
N PHE A 508 -12.00 11.78 6.87
CA PHE A 508 -11.23 10.90 7.75
C PHE A 508 -9.89 11.51 8.15
N ALA A 509 -9.13 12.04 7.18
CA ALA A 509 -7.79 12.56 7.43
C ALA A 509 -7.81 13.67 8.49
N LYS A 510 -8.79 14.59 8.41
CA LYS A 510 -9.00 15.66 9.40
C LYS A 510 -9.31 15.12 10.80
N VAL A 511 -10.18 14.11 10.89
CA VAL A 511 -10.53 13.47 12.16
C VAL A 511 -9.33 12.74 12.77
N ALA A 512 -8.57 12.01 11.97
CA ALA A 512 -7.44 11.23 12.45
C ALA A 512 -6.34 12.12 13.05
N ILE A 513 -6.01 13.26 12.43
CA ILE A 513 -4.95 14.15 12.95
C ILE A 513 -5.34 14.91 14.21
N THR A 514 -6.63 15.19 14.41
CA THR A 514 -7.15 15.86 15.62
C THR A 514 -7.42 14.86 16.75
N GLY A 515 -7.24 13.56 16.50
CA GLY A 515 -7.44 12.50 17.48
C GLY A 515 -8.91 12.14 17.71
N GLY A 516 -9.80 12.52 16.80
CA GLY A 516 -11.20 12.10 16.84
C GLY A 516 -11.35 10.59 16.58
N THR A 517 -12.50 10.04 16.99
CA THR A 517 -12.79 8.60 16.89
C THR A 517 -13.91 8.25 15.93
N THR A 518 -14.68 9.25 15.48
CA THR A 518 -15.83 9.07 14.59
C THR A 518 -15.68 9.98 13.38
N VAL A 519 -15.84 9.43 12.18
CA VAL A 519 -15.83 10.24 10.95
C VAL A 519 -17.26 10.71 10.65
N PRO A 520 -17.55 12.03 10.69
CA PRO A 520 -18.90 12.54 10.45
C PRO A 520 -19.42 12.15 9.06
N GLY A 521 -20.67 11.70 8.97
CA GLY A 521 -21.31 11.31 7.72
C GLY A 521 -20.90 9.93 7.17
N ALA A 522 -20.12 9.14 7.92
CA ALA A 522 -19.86 7.75 7.56
C ALA A 522 -21.17 6.95 7.61
N LYS A 523 -21.42 6.12 6.58
CA LYS A 523 -22.64 5.31 6.51
C LYS A 523 -22.55 4.15 7.52
N PRO A 524 -23.56 3.92 8.38
CA PRO A 524 -23.56 2.80 9.32
C PRO A 524 -23.81 1.47 8.59
N TRP A 525 -23.24 0.38 9.13
CA TRP A 525 -23.45 -0.99 8.65
C TRP A 525 -23.11 -1.99 9.77
N SER A 526 -23.87 -3.09 9.84
CA SER A 526 -23.76 -4.12 10.89
C SER A 526 -23.32 -5.49 10.37
N ASN A 527 -23.28 -5.69 9.06
CA ASN A 527 -22.78 -6.91 8.43
C ASN A 527 -22.28 -6.63 6.99
N LEU A 528 -21.73 -7.66 6.34
CA LEU A 528 -21.18 -7.51 4.99
C LEU A 528 -22.24 -7.09 3.96
N LYS A 529 -23.46 -7.64 4.03
CA LYS A 529 -24.55 -7.31 3.09
C LYS A 529 -24.97 -5.84 3.24
N GLU A 530 -25.06 -5.33 4.46
CA GLU A 530 -25.31 -3.91 4.73
C GLU A 530 -24.17 -3.02 4.25
N LEU A 531 -22.90 -3.43 4.42
CA LEU A 531 -21.78 -2.68 3.86
C LEU A 531 -21.89 -2.59 2.33
N VAL A 532 -22.21 -3.70 1.65
CA VAL A 532 -22.45 -3.69 0.19
C VAL A 532 -23.63 -2.76 -0.17
N ALA A 533 -24.68 -2.71 0.65
CA ALA A 533 -25.82 -1.81 0.47
C ALA A 533 -25.48 -0.33 0.67
N THR A 534 -24.31 0.01 1.23
CA THR A 534 -23.85 1.40 1.29
C THR A 534 -23.38 1.95 -0.08
N THR A 535 -23.17 1.08 -1.08
CA THR A 535 -22.78 1.49 -2.42
C THR A 535 -23.86 2.31 -3.12
N PRO A 536 -23.49 3.39 -3.83
CA PRO A 536 -24.43 4.11 -4.71
C PRO A 536 -24.94 3.22 -5.86
N ASP A 537 -26.00 3.65 -6.54
CA ASP A 537 -26.58 2.96 -7.70
C ASP A 537 -25.79 3.15 -9.01
N SER A 538 -24.66 3.85 -8.93
CA SER A 538 -23.65 3.92 -9.98
C SER A 538 -22.89 2.60 -10.11
N TRP A 539 -22.46 2.31 -11.33
CA TRP A 539 -21.76 1.08 -11.68
C TRP A 539 -20.55 1.41 -12.52
N GLU A 540 -19.47 0.67 -12.31
CA GLU A 540 -18.43 0.60 -13.32
C GLU A 540 -19.07 0.18 -14.68
N PRO A 541 -18.79 0.90 -15.79
CA PRO A 541 -19.61 0.82 -17.00
C PRO A 541 -19.73 -0.58 -17.62
N SER A 542 -18.67 -1.38 -17.60
CA SER A 542 -18.69 -2.73 -18.18
C SER A 542 -19.41 -3.78 -17.33
N SER A 543 -19.79 -3.42 -16.10
CA SER A 543 -20.50 -4.28 -15.15
C SER A 543 -21.93 -3.84 -14.88
N ARG A 544 -22.42 -2.80 -15.59
CA ARG A 544 -23.79 -2.32 -15.45
C ARG A 544 -24.78 -3.43 -15.85
N PRO A 545 -25.81 -3.73 -15.04
CA PRO A 545 -26.85 -4.70 -15.41
C PRO A 545 -27.48 -4.32 -16.75
N LYS A 546 -27.65 -5.30 -17.64
CA LYS A 546 -28.40 -5.12 -18.89
C LYS A 546 -29.88 -4.95 -18.55
N GLU A 547 -30.54 -4.02 -19.23
CA GLU A 547 -31.98 -3.77 -19.06
C GLU A 547 -32.84 -4.87 -19.65
#